data_AF-A0A973S9N8-F1
#
_entry.id   AF-A0A973S9N8-F1
#
_cell.length_a   1.000
_cell.length_b   1.000
_cell.length_c   1.000
_cell.angle_alpha   90.00
_cell.angle_beta   90.00
_cell.angle_gamma   90.00
#
_symmetry.space_group_name_H-M   'P 1'
#
loop_
_entity.id
_entity.type
_entity.pdbx_description
1 polymer ?
#
loop_
_entity_poly.entity_id
_entity_poly.type
_entity_poly.pdbx_seq_one_letter_code
_entity_poly.pdbx_strand_id
1 'polypeptide(L)'
;MGGVRGCVVLFGAIIALAGVGGVAIGPAQAAGFPGIPALILGCVIVVTAIAEPVYGQLSGRPRSANWQPTGEKFIDPATGKPVEVWFDPKTGERRYVDAGGRANP
;
A
#
# COMPACT_ATOMS: atom_id res chain seq x y z
N MET A 1 -4.61 8.72 9.05
CA MET A 1 -3.98 7.53 8.41
C MET A 1 -2.45 7.55 8.38
N GLY A 2 -1.74 8.63 8.78
CA GLY A 2 -0.27 8.65 8.83
C GLY A 2 0.36 7.86 9.99
N GLY A 3 -0.33 7.74 11.13
CA GLY A 3 0.22 7.08 12.33
C GLY A 3 0.49 5.57 12.16
N VAL A 4 -0.47 4.82 11.59
CA VAL A 4 -0.36 3.36 11.43
C VAL A 4 0.81 2.99 10.50
N ARG A 5 1.02 3.76 9.43
CA ARG A 5 2.09 3.51 8.45
C ARG A 5 3.47 3.76 9.05
N GLY A 6 3.60 4.84 9.84
CA GLY A 6 4.82 5.09 10.61
C GLY A 6 5.13 3.95 11.58
N CYS A 7 4.12 3.43 12.28
CA CYS A 7 4.27 2.30 13.19
C CYS A 7 4.72 1.03 12.47
N VAL A 8 4.15 0.71 11.29
CA VAL A 8 4.52 -0.49 10.52
C VAL A 8 5.95 -0.40 9.99
N VAL A 9 6.36 0.77 9.49
CA VAL A 9 7.75 0.98 9.03
C VAL A 9 8.74 0.88 10.19
N LEU A 10 8.43 1.50 11.33
CA LEU A 10 9.26 1.42 12.53
C LEU A 10 9.39 -0.03 13.02
N PHE A 11 8.28 -0.77 13.05
CA PHE A 11 8.26 -2.17 13.47
C PHE A 11 9.09 -3.06 12.52
N GLY A 12 8.93 -2.90 11.21
CA GLY A 12 9.74 -3.61 10.21
C GLY A 12 11.23 -3.29 10.32
N ALA A 13 11.59 -2.02 10.56
CA ALA A 13 12.98 -1.60 10.74
C ALA A 13 13.63 -2.22 12.00
N ILE A 14 12.90 -2.29 13.12
CA ILE A 14 13.37 -2.93 14.35
C ILE A 14 13.65 -4.42 14.12
N ILE A 15 12.75 -5.12 13.42
CA ILE A 15 12.92 -6.54 13.08
C ILE A 15 14.12 -6.74 12.16
N ALA A 16 14.31 -5.89 11.15
CA ALA A 16 15.44 -5.96 10.24
C ALA A 16 16.78 -5.75 10.98
N LEU A 17 16.86 -4.76 11.87
CA LEU A 17 18.05 -4.49 12.69
C LEU A 17 18.37 -5.62 13.66
N ALA A 18 17.35 -6.21 14.30
CA ALA A 18 17.52 -7.41 15.12
C ALA A 18 18.04 -8.60 14.31
N GLY A 19 17.59 -8.75 13.06
CA GLY A 19 18.09 -9.73 12.11
C GLY A 19 19.57 -9.53 11.76
N VAL A 20 19.98 -8.30 11.46
CA VAL A 20 21.40 -7.94 11.21
C VAL A 20 22.26 -8.27 12.42
N GLY A 21 21.81 -7.91 13.64
CA GLY A 21 22.49 -8.27 14.88
C GLY A 21 22.65 -9.78 15.06
N GLY A 22 21.60 -10.56 14.79
CA GLY A 22 21.64 -12.02 14.85
C GLY A 22 22.61 -12.65 13.83
N VAL A 23 22.73 -12.07 12.63
CA VAL A 23 23.71 -12.51 11.62
C VAL A 23 25.15 -12.16 12.04
N ALA A 24 25.38 -10.96 12.57
CA ALA A 24 26.70 -10.48 12.96
C ALA A 24 27.27 -11.20 14.20
N ILE A 25 26.42 -11.60 15.13
CA ILE A 25 26.79 -12.31 16.37
C ILE A 25 27.04 -13.81 16.10
N GLY A 26 26.53 -14.35 14.99
CA GLY A 26 26.72 -15.74 14.58
C GLY A 26 25.76 -16.73 15.28
N PRO A 27 25.42 -17.86 14.63
CA PRO A 27 24.37 -18.77 15.08
C PRO A 27 24.69 -19.51 16.40
N ALA A 28 25.96 -19.56 16.80
CA ALA A 28 26.38 -20.21 18.05
C ALA A 28 26.16 -19.32 19.29
N GLN A 29 26.10 -17.99 19.12
CA GLN A 29 25.92 -17.02 20.20
C GLN A 29 24.57 -16.31 20.15
N ALA A 30 23.89 -16.31 19.00
CA ALA A 30 22.52 -15.86 18.87
C ALA A 30 21.59 -16.92 19.50
N ALA A 31 21.23 -16.75 20.77
CA ALA A 31 20.34 -17.61 21.53
C ALA A 31 18.96 -17.83 20.86
N GLY A 32 18.91 -18.67 19.83
CA GLY A 32 17.70 -19.01 19.09
C GLY A 32 17.17 -17.95 18.12
N PHE A 33 17.90 -16.86 17.84
CA PHE A 33 17.48 -15.84 16.88
C PHE A 33 17.95 -16.19 15.46
N PRO A 34 17.06 -16.63 14.54
CA PRO A 34 17.45 -16.90 13.17
C PRO A 34 17.59 -15.55 12.45
N GLY A 35 18.81 -14.98 12.48
CA GLY A 35 19.07 -13.62 11.99
C GLY A 35 18.70 -13.40 10.52
N ILE A 36 18.93 -14.40 9.67
CA ILE A 36 18.59 -14.35 8.23
C ILE A 36 17.08 -14.21 8.00
N PRO A 37 16.20 -15.09 8.49
CA PRO A 37 14.76 -14.93 8.28
C PRO A 37 14.16 -13.71 8.98
N ALA A 38 14.70 -13.28 10.14
CA ALA A 38 14.29 -12.01 10.75
C ALA A 38 14.63 -10.81 9.85
N LEU A 39 15.82 -10.79 9.25
CA LEU A 39 16.22 -9.76 8.31
C LEU A 39 15.33 -9.75 7.06
N ILE A 40 15.05 -10.92 6.48
CA ILE A 40 14.16 -11.06 5.33
C ILE A 40 12.77 -10.53 5.67
N LEU A 41 12.20 -10.94 6.80
CA LEU A 41 10.86 -10.51 7.23
C LEU A 41 10.78 -9.00 7.45
N GLY A 42 11.77 -8.42 8.14
CA GLY A 42 11.85 -6.98 8.37
C GLY A 42 11.93 -6.19 7.06
N CYS A 43 12.76 -6.64 6.12
CA CYS A 43 12.87 -6.03 4.79
C CYS A 43 11.54 -6.10 4.01
N VAL A 44 10.85 -7.25 4.02
CA VAL A 44 9.56 -7.42 3.34
C VAL A 44 8.51 -6.45 3.89
N ILE A 45 8.41 -6.33 5.22
CA ILE A 45 7.46 -5.41 5.87
C ILE A 45 7.75 -3.95 5.48
N VAL A 46 9.01 -3.54 5.50
CA VAL A 46 9.40 -2.16 5.12
C VAL A 46 9.11 -1.90 3.65
N VAL A 47 9.53 -2.80 2.74
CA VAL A 47 9.34 -2.65 1.30
C VAL A 47 7.86 -2.59 0.95
N THR A 48 7.04 -3.48 1.51
CA THR A 48 5.59 -3.49 1.24
C THR A 48 4.88 -2.26 1.80
N ALA A 49 5.23 -1.79 3.00
CA ALA A 49 4.66 -0.56 3.58
C ALA A 49 5.02 0.71 2.77
N ILE A 50 6.24 0.74 2.19
CA ILE A 50 6.71 1.82 1.33
C ILE A 50 6.14 1.71 -0.10
N ALA A 51 5.84 0.50 -0.59
CA ALA A 51 5.27 0.27 -1.93
C ALA A 51 3.74 0.48 -1.97
N GLU A 52 3.06 0.40 -0.84
CA GLU A 52 1.62 0.68 -0.70
C GLU A 52 1.11 2.02 -1.29
N PRO A 53 1.80 3.19 -1.15
CA PRO A 53 1.38 4.42 -1.80
C PRO A 53 1.58 4.38 -3.31
N VAL A 54 2.53 3.60 -3.83
CA VAL A 54 2.71 3.41 -5.28
C VAL A 54 1.53 2.65 -5.86
N TYR A 55 1.07 1.59 -5.18
CA TYR A 55 -0.18 0.89 -5.53
C TYR A 55 -1.43 1.75 -5.30
N GLY A 56 -1.45 2.56 -4.23
CA GLY A 56 -2.51 3.51 -3.93
C GLY A 56 -2.66 4.64 -4.96
N GLN A 57 -1.55 5.03 -5.59
CA GLN A 57 -1.49 6.01 -6.67
C GLN A 57 -1.88 5.38 -8.02
N LEU A 58 -1.49 4.13 -8.28
CA LEU A 58 -1.92 3.35 -9.44
C LEU A 58 -3.41 2.97 -9.41
N SER A 59 -4.02 2.98 -8.23
CA SER A 59 -5.48 2.80 -8.06
C SER A 59 -6.27 4.09 -8.26
N GLY A 60 -5.66 5.13 -8.81
CA GLY A 60 -6.35 6.31 -9.31
C GLY A 60 -7.18 7.03 -8.25
N ARG A 61 -6.80 6.97 -6.96
CA ARG A 61 -7.58 7.51 -5.84
C ARG A 61 -7.62 9.06 -5.89
N PRO A 62 -8.70 9.75 -6.33
CA PRO A 62 -8.80 11.18 -6.10
C PRO A 62 -8.80 11.46 -4.60
N ARG A 63 -7.98 12.45 -4.24
CA ARG A 63 -7.70 12.92 -2.89
C ARG A 63 -8.88 13.62 -2.22
N SER A 64 -10.07 13.60 -2.83
CA SER A 64 -11.29 14.21 -2.31
C SER A 64 -11.92 13.30 -1.25
N ALA A 65 -11.90 13.77 0.00
CA ALA A 65 -12.10 13.03 1.24
C ALA A 65 -13.39 12.19 1.40
N ASN A 66 -14.35 12.27 0.47
CA ASN A 66 -15.61 11.52 0.55
C ASN A 66 -15.76 10.47 -0.55
N TRP A 67 -15.01 10.54 -1.64
CA TRP A 67 -15.25 9.65 -2.78
C TRP A 67 -14.59 8.28 -2.56
N GLN A 68 -15.36 7.22 -2.72
CA GLN A 68 -14.94 5.84 -2.50
C GLN A 68 -15.07 5.04 -3.81
N PRO A 69 -14.05 4.27 -4.20
CA PRO A 69 -14.17 3.36 -5.34
C PRO A 69 -15.19 2.26 -4.99
N THR A 70 -16.07 1.94 -5.93
CA THR A 70 -16.99 0.79 -5.78
C THR A 70 -16.34 -0.51 -6.24
N GLY A 71 -15.23 -0.44 -6.97
CA GLY A 71 -14.57 -1.58 -7.60
C GLY A 71 -15.21 -2.00 -8.93
N GLU A 72 -16.30 -1.36 -9.34
CA GLU A 72 -16.93 -1.60 -10.64
C GLU A 72 -16.14 -0.93 -11.75
N LYS A 73 -15.73 -1.72 -12.76
CA LYS A 73 -14.96 -1.26 -13.92
C LYS A 73 -15.69 -1.56 -15.21
N PHE A 74 -15.73 -0.58 -16.10
CA PHE A 74 -16.41 -0.67 -17.40
C PHE A 74 -15.53 -0.09 -18.50
N ILE A 75 -15.79 -0.49 -19.74
CA ILE A 75 -15.22 0.18 -20.91
C ILE A 75 -16.20 1.26 -21.32
N ASP A 76 -15.77 2.51 -21.30
CA ASP A 76 -16.56 3.62 -21.81
C ASP A 76 -16.73 3.50 -23.33
N PRO A 77 -17.96 3.38 -23.87
CA PRO A 77 -18.20 3.25 -25.30
C PRO A 77 -17.83 4.52 -26.10
N ALA A 78 -17.76 5.70 -25.47
CA ALA A 78 -17.40 6.94 -26.15
C ALA A 78 -15.89 7.05 -26.41
N THR A 79 -15.07 6.53 -25.49
CA THR A 79 -13.60 6.67 -25.55
C THR A 79 -12.85 5.36 -25.73
N GLY A 80 -13.51 4.21 -25.55
CA GLY A 80 -12.91 2.88 -25.54
C GLY A 80 -11.99 2.62 -24.34
N LYS A 81 -12.00 3.50 -23.33
CA LYS A 81 -11.07 3.42 -22.20
C LYS A 81 -11.71 2.74 -20.99
N PRO A 82 -10.91 2.04 -20.16
CA PRO A 82 -11.39 1.53 -18.89
C PRO A 82 -11.64 2.67 -17.91
N VAL A 83 -12.84 2.68 -17.34
CA VAL A 83 -13.29 3.60 -16.30
C VAL A 83 -13.73 2.83 -15.07
N GLU A 84 -13.52 3.43 -13.90
CA GLU A 84 -13.95 2.90 -12.60
C GLU A 84 -15.03 3.80 -11.99
N VAL A 85 -16.02 3.18 -11.35
CA VAL A 85 -17.11 3.91 -10.70
C VAL A 85 -16.74 4.28 -9.27
N TRP A 86 -16.93 5.54 -8.95
CA TRP A 86 -16.67 6.15 -7.67
C TRP A 86 -17.97 6.68 -7.09
N PHE A 87 -18.17 6.50 -5.79
CA PHE A 87 -19.39 6.85 -5.07
C PHE A 87 -19.08 7.81 -3.92
N ASP A 88 -19.86 8.87 -3.79
CA ASP A 88 -19.85 9.74 -2.62
C ASP A 88 -21.00 9.36 -1.68
N PRO A 89 -20.74 8.80 -0.49
CA PRO A 89 -21.77 8.39 0.46
C PRO A 89 -22.47 9.58 1.14
N LYS A 90 -21.93 10.80 1.06
CA LYS A 90 -22.60 11.99 1.62
C LYS A 90 -23.66 12.55 0.69
N THR A 91 -23.37 12.60 -0.62
CA THR A 91 -24.27 13.19 -1.62
C THR A 91 -25.07 12.13 -2.37
N GLY A 92 -24.63 10.87 -2.36
CA GLY A 92 -25.18 9.80 -3.18
C GLY A 92 -24.74 9.86 -4.65
N GLU A 93 -23.84 10.79 -5.00
CA GLU A 93 -23.39 10.97 -6.38
C GLU A 93 -22.47 9.83 -6.83
N ARG A 94 -22.53 9.52 -8.12
CA ARG A 94 -21.65 8.56 -8.80
C ARG A 94 -20.82 9.28 -9.85
N ARG A 95 -19.54 8.99 -9.91
CA ARG A 95 -18.60 9.56 -10.87
C ARG A 95 -17.80 8.47 -11.55
N TYR A 96 -17.60 8.61 -12.84
CA TYR A 96 -16.70 7.75 -13.62
C TYR A 96 -15.33 8.39 -13.65
N VAL A 97 -14.31 7.66 -13.25
CA VAL A 97 -12.93 8.10 -13.33
C VAL A 97 -12.13 7.18 -14.24
N ASP A 98 -11.19 7.75 -14.99
CA ASP A 98 -10.25 6.99 -15.79
C ASP A 98 -9.20 6.28 -14.91
N ALA A 99 -8.38 5.41 -15.54
CA ALA A 99 -7.26 4.75 -14.87
C ALA A 99 -6.23 5.72 -14.24
N GLY A 100 -6.25 6.99 -14.64
CA GLY A 100 -5.41 8.06 -14.09
C GLY A 100 -6.07 8.84 -12.95
N GLY A 101 -7.28 8.47 -12.51
CA GLY A 101 -8.03 9.14 -11.44
C GLY A 101 -8.63 10.49 -11.84
N ARG A 102 -8.73 10.80 -13.14
CA ARG A 102 -9.41 11.99 -13.64
C ARG A 102 -10.87 11.66 -13.92
N ALA A 103 -11.75 12.63 -13.70
CA ALA A 103 -13.15 12.49 -14.12
C ALA A 103 -13.18 12.26 -15.64
N ASN A 104 -13.86 11.20 -16.06
CA ASN A 104 -14.12 10.98 -17.48
C ASN A 104 -15.28 11.91 -17.90
N PRO A 105 -15.08 12.80 -18.88
CA PRO A 105 -16.12 13.74 -19.34
C PRO A 105 -17.28 13.05 -20.06
#